data_AF-A0A2V6N4P8-F1
#
_entry.id   AF-A0A2V6N4P8-F1
#
_cell.length_a   1.000
_cell.length_b   1.000
_cell.length_c   1.000
_cell.angle_alpha   90.00
_cell.angle_beta   90.00
_cell.angle_gamma   90.00
#
_symmetry.space_group_name_H-M   'P 1'
#
loop_
_entity.id
_entity.type
_entity.pdbx_description
1 polymer ?
#
loop_
_entity_poly.entity_id
_entity_poly.type
_entity_poly.pdbx_seq_one_letter_code
_entity_poly.pdbx_strand_id
1 'polypeptide(L)'
;MNKRPLKLLLIAAASFIALRSNKADKFTKEEQALLDKNRIMQMYKPDEHSRHFTAHIDSATDPKTGEKRKISKDAQAVLCFVFGMEDAQPARGQGRSMAEFHYSPEQAHEFLFAQGWDKYHDRFFTRCYVQEGEDAYQKEVKAQQKPVDQSSSS
;
A
#
# COMPACT_ATOMS: atom_id res chain seq x y z
N MET A 1 0.44 60.37 11.78
CA MET A 1 0.49 59.76 13.14
C MET A 1 -0.69 58.81 13.21
N ASN A 2 -0.64 57.49 13.41
CA ASN A 2 0.33 56.49 13.91
C ASN A 2 0.11 55.18 13.09
N LYS A 3 1.13 54.50 12.53
CA LYS A 3 1.84 53.30 13.08
C LYS A 3 0.87 52.27 13.70
N ARG A 4 0.74 50.99 13.32
CA ARG A 4 1.48 50.00 12.51
C ARG A 4 0.50 48.82 12.16
N PRO A 5 0.84 47.92 11.22
CA PRO A 5 -0.04 46.85 10.74
C PRO A 5 0.02 45.59 11.63
N LEU A 6 -1.09 44.87 11.78
CA LEU A 6 -1.12 43.56 12.41
C LEU A 6 -1.05 42.46 11.34
N LYS A 7 0.10 41.78 11.33
CA LYS A 7 0.39 40.53 10.60
C LYS A 7 -0.30 39.33 11.27
N LEU A 8 -0.21 38.18 10.58
CA LEU A 8 -0.43 36.78 11.00
C LEU A 8 -1.87 36.27 10.75
N LEU A 9 -2.11 35.10 10.16
CA LEU A 9 -1.22 33.99 9.79
C LEU A 9 -1.94 33.14 8.72
N LEU A 10 -1.35 33.01 7.53
CA LEU A 10 -1.71 31.98 6.55
C LEU A 10 -1.28 30.63 7.12
N ILE A 11 -2.23 29.77 7.49
CA ILE A 11 -1.95 28.35 7.76
C ILE A 11 -2.34 27.56 6.50
N ALA A 12 -1.49 27.66 5.47
CA ALA A 12 -1.45 26.66 4.42
C ALA A 12 -0.52 25.54 4.90
N ALA A 13 -1.04 24.63 5.74
CA ALA A 13 -0.35 23.38 6.03
C ALA A 13 -0.61 22.41 4.87
N ALA A 14 -0.02 22.71 3.70
CA ALA A 14 0.26 21.67 2.74
C ALA A 14 1.41 20.85 3.34
N SER A 15 1.06 19.81 4.07
CA SER A 15 1.99 18.76 4.48
C SER A 15 2.46 18.06 3.20
N PHE A 16 3.42 18.67 2.51
CA PHE A 16 4.33 17.93 1.64
C PHE A 16 5.15 17.05 2.57
N ILE A 17 4.57 15.92 2.96
CA ILE A 17 5.37 14.75 3.25
C ILE A 17 6.09 14.52 1.94
N ALA A 18 7.33 14.98 1.87
CA ALA A 18 8.28 14.50 0.89
C ALA A 18 8.33 12.99 1.14
N LEU A 19 7.48 12.25 0.44
CA LEU A 19 7.61 10.81 0.31
C LEU A 19 9.06 10.66 -0.13
N ARG A 20 9.86 10.08 0.76
CA ARG A 20 11.20 9.64 0.41
C ARG A 20 11.01 8.76 -0.81
N SER A 21 11.30 9.34 -1.98
CA SER A 21 11.51 8.60 -3.20
C SER A 21 12.77 7.81 -2.90
N ASN A 22 12.59 6.65 -2.27
CA ASN A 22 13.57 5.58 -2.31
C ASN A 22 13.89 5.45 -3.78
N LYS A 23 15.16 5.70 -4.12
CA LYS A 23 15.72 5.60 -5.48
C LYS A 23 14.85 4.67 -6.29
N ALA A 24 14.15 5.18 -7.31
CA ALA A 24 13.43 4.33 -8.24
C ALA A 24 14.43 3.26 -8.65
N ASP A 25 14.24 2.02 -8.19
CA ASP A 25 15.18 0.95 -8.46
C ASP A 25 15.21 0.85 -9.98
N LYS A 26 16.35 1.23 -10.53
CA LYS A 26 16.48 1.33 -11.97
C LYS A 26 16.49 -0.10 -12.47
N PHE A 27 15.41 -0.50 -13.15
CA PHE A 27 15.33 -1.82 -13.76
C PHE A 27 16.57 -2.08 -14.60
N THR A 28 17.08 -3.30 -14.49
CA THR A 28 18.06 -3.82 -15.43
C THR A 28 17.45 -3.87 -16.84
N LYS A 29 18.29 -4.02 -17.87
CA LYS A 29 17.79 -4.10 -19.26
C LYS A 29 16.86 -5.31 -19.45
N GLU A 30 17.17 -6.39 -18.76
CA GLU A 30 16.43 -7.63 -18.76
C GLU A 30 15.06 -7.45 -18.11
N GLU A 31 15.00 -6.81 -16.94
CA GLU A 31 13.74 -6.49 -16.26
C GLU A 31 12.88 -5.51 -17.06
N GLN A 32 13.50 -4.48 -17.64
CA GLN A 32 12.80 -3.56 -18.54
C GLN A 32 12.22 -4.30 -19.75
N ALA A 33 12.96 -5.22 -20.36
CA ALA A 33 12.48 -6.02 -21.48
C ALA A 33 11.31 -6.95 -21.10
N LEU A 34 11.24 -7.41 -19.85
CA LEU A 34 10.09 -8.17 -19.34
C LEU A 34 8.89 -7.26 -19.10
N LEU A 35 9.11 -6.07 -18.54
CA LEU A 35 8.09 -5.05 -18.33
C LEU A 35 7.47 -4.59 -19.67
N ASP A 36 8.30 -4.30 -20.67
CA ASP A 36 7.87 -3.87 -22.02
C ASP A 36 7.03 -4.94 -22.73
N LYS A 37 7.29 -6.22 -22.43
CA LYS A 37 6.53 -7.38 -22.93
C LYS A 37 5.30 -7.69 -22.08
N ASN A 38 5.03 -6.90 -21.04
CA ASN A 38 4.01 -7.13 -20.02
C ASN A 38 4.09 -8.53 -19.39
N ARG A 39 5.31 -9.06 -19.22
CA ARG A 39 5.58 -10.36 -18.56
C ARG A 39 5.81 -10.14 -17.09
N ILE A 40 4.77 -9.67 -16.41
CA ILE A 40 4.83 -9.35 -15.00
C ILE A 40 3.98 -10.32 -14.17
N MET A 41 4.39 -10.54 -12.93
CA MET A 41 3.58 -11.20 -11.92
C MET A 41 3.52 -10.30 -10.69
N GLN A 42 2.32 -10.03 -10.21
CA GLN A 42 2.12 -9.24 -9.00
C GLN A 42 1.81 -10.16 -7.84
N MET A 43 2.47 -9.93 -6.72
CA MET A 43 2.40 -10.78 -5.54
C MET A 43 2.02 -9.93 -4.33
N TYR A 44 1.11 -10.45 -3.50
CA TYR A 44 0.73 -9.84 -2.23
C TYR A 44 1.32 -10.65 -1.08
N LYS A 45 2.31 -10.06 -0.39
CA LYS A 45 3.07 -10.66 0.71
C LYS A 45 3.36 -9.59 1.77
N PRO A 46 2.34 -9.08 2.48
CA PRO A 46 2.45 -7.87 3.31
C PRO A 46 3.37 -8.04 4.54
N ASP A 47 3.83 -9.26 4.81
CA ASP A 47 4.77 -9.59 5.88
C ASP A 47 6.19 -9.88 5.37
N GLU A 48 6.42 -9.86 4.05
CA GLU A 48 7.75 -9.95 3.42
C GLU A 48 8.22 -8.56 2.95
N HIS A 49 9.51 -8.43 2.62
CA HIS A 49 10.04 -7.20 2.01
C HIS A 49 9.46 -6.97 0.61
N SER A 50 9.11 -5.73 0.36
CA SER A 50 8.72 -5.20 -0.95
C SER A 50 9.94 -5.22 -1.85
N ARG A 51 9.79 -5.82 -3.03
CA ARG A 51 10.90 -6.03 -3.96
C ARG A 51 10.37 -6.38 -5.34
N HIS A 52 11.26 -6.35 -6.32
CA HIS A 52 11.05 -7.01 -7.59
C HIS A 52 12.18 -7.99 -7.86
N PHE A 53 11.90 -9.02 -8.64
CA PHE A 53 12.90 -10.01 -9.06
C PHE A 53 12.42 -10.77 -10.29
N THR A 54 13.35 -11.31 -11.07
CA THR A 54 13.00 -12.20 -12.19
C THR A 54 12.85 -13.64 -11.71
N ALA A 55 11.78 -14.31 -12.14
CA ALA A 55 11.56 -15.74 -11.89
C ALA A 55 11.26 -16.49 -13.20
N HIS A 56 11.66 -17.77 -13.25
CA HIS A 56 11.28 -18.67 -14.33
C HIS A 56 10.13 -19.56 -13.86
N ILE A 57 9.01 -19.57 -14.61
CA ILE A 57 7.86 -20.41 -14.30
C ILE A 57 7.96 -21.69 -15.16
N ASP A 58 8.35 -22.79 -14.53
CA ASP A 58 8.48 -24.11 -15.15
C ASP A 58 7.25 -25.01 -14.92
N SER A 59 6.37 -24.61 -14.00
CA SER A 59 5.21 -25.38 -13.58
C SER A 59 4.14 -24.48 -12.97
N ALA A 60 2.89 -24.93 -13.08
CA ALA A 60 1.77 -24.34 -12.38
C ALA A 60 1.01 -25.43 -11.62
N THR A 61 0.51 -25.09 -10.45
CA THR A 61 -0.34 -25.98 -9.65
C THR A 61 -1.79 -25.65 -9.94
N ASP A 62 -2.60 -26.65 -10.25
CA ASP A 62 -4.05 -26.49 -10.31
C ASP A 62 -4.58 -26.18 -8.90
N PRO A 63 -5.28 -25.04 -8.70
CA PRO A 63 -5.73 -24.64 -7.38
C PRO A 63 -6.86 -25.49 -6.81
N LYS A 64 -7.59 -26.25 -7.65
CA LYS A 64 -8.70 -27.13 -7.24
C LYS A 64 -8.20 -28.54 -6.92
N THR A 65 -7.31 -29.07 -7.74
CA THR A 65 -6.85 -30.47 -7.61
C THR A 65 -5.50 -30.60 -6.93
N GLY A 66 -4.72 -29.52 -6.84
CA GLY A 66 -3.35 -29.54 -6.33
C GLY A 66 -2.34 -30.18 -7.30
N GLU A 67 -2.79 -30.62 -8.48
CA GLU A 67 -1.92 -31.26 -9.46
C GLU A 67 -0.98 -30.25 -10.12
N LYS A 68 0.29 -30.62 -10.24
CA LYS A 68 1.29 -29.79 -10.92
C LYS A 68 1.29 -30.11 -12.41
N ARG A 69 0.96 -29.13 -13.23
CA ARG A 69 1.21 -29.17 -14.68
C ARG A 69 2.58 -28.55 -14.97
N LYS A 70 3.41 -29.23 -15.76
CA LYS A 70 4.62 -28.63 -16.31
C LYS A 70 4.22 -27.62 -17.39
N ILE A 71 4.76 -26.41 -17.30
CA ILE A 71 4.69 -25.44 -18.39
C ILE A 71 5.90 -25.72 -19.28
N SER A 72 5.75 -25.57 -20.61
CA SER A 72 6.80 -25.88 -21.60
C SER A 72 8.20 -25.44 -21.14
N LYS A 73 9.24 -26.19 -21.53
CA LYS A 73 10.65 -25.88 -21.28
C LYS A 73 11.10 -24.52 -21.84
N ASP A 74 10.31 -23.91 -22.72
CA ASP A 74 10.46 -22.50 -23.11
C ASP A 74 10.02 -21.52 -22.01
N ALA A 75 10.18 -21.94 -20.74
CA ALA A 75 9.71 -21.30 -19.53
C ALA A 75 10.07 -19.81 -19.55
N GLN A 76 9.02 -19.01 -19.71
CA GLN A 76 9.15 -17.58 -19.91
C GLN A 76 9.48 -16.94 -18.58
N ALA A 77 10.65 -16.28 -18.51
CA ALA A 77 10.97 -15.41 -17.40
C ALA A 77 9.84 -14.38 -17.21
N VAL A 78 9.50 -14.13 -15.96
CA VAL A 78 8.56 -13.09 -15.54
C VAL A 78 9.24 -12.17 -14.54
N LEU A 79 8.89 -10.89 -14.59
CA LEU A 79 9.27 -9.93 -13.58
C LEU A 79 8.22 -9.93 -12.47
N CYS A 80 8.60 -10.42 -11.31
CA CYS A 80 7.76 -10.44 -10.13
C CYS A 80 7.87 -9.10 -9.41
N PHE A 81 6.73 -8.53 -9.02
CA PHE A 81 6.64 -7.39 -8.13
C PHE A 81 5.92 -7.82 -6.85
N VAL A 82 6.52 -7.56 -5.69
CA VAL A 82 5.99 -7.94 -4.38
C VAL A 82 5.52 -6.70 -3.66
N PHE A 83 4.21 -6.64 -3.40
CA PHE A 83 3.64 -5.75 -2.40
C PHE A 83 3.99 -6.31 -1.02
N GLY A 84 4.95 -5.67 -0.36
CA GLY A 84 5.51 -6.10 0.91
C GLY A 84 5.22 -5.16 2.07
N MET A 85 5.95 -5.33 3.16
CA MET A 85 5.75 -4.60 4.40
C MET A 85 6.03 -3.10 4.28
N GLU A 86 6.99 -2.68 3.44
CA GLU A 86 7.29 -1.27 3.17
C GLU A 86 6.15 -0.57 2.46
N ASP A 87 5.29 -1.32 1.77
CA ASP A 87 4.07 -0.84 1.16
C ASP A 87 2.87 -0.93 2.11
N ALA A 88 2.74 -2.05 2.82
CA ALA A 88 1.65 -2.31 3.76
C ALA A 88 1.69 -1.40 5.00
N GLN A 89 2.86 -1.17 5.60
CA GLN A 89 2.98 -0.41 6.84
C GLN A 89 2.52 1.05 6.70
N PRO A 90 2.91 1.80 5.65
CA PRO A 90 2.35 3.13 5.42
C PRO A 90 0.83 3.12 5.26
N ALA A 91 0.27 2.17 4.52
CA ALA A 91 -1.18 2.05 4.33
C ALA A 91 -1.89 1.85 5.67
N ARG A 92 -1.41 0.90 6.48
CA ARG A 92 -1.92 0.65 7.84
C ARG A 92 -1.83 1.89 8.72
N GLY A 93 -0.73 2.64 8.60
CA GLY A 93 -0.53 3.89 9.33
C GLY A 93 -1.54 4.96 8.95
N GLN A 94 -1.78 5.15 7.66
CA GLN A 94 -2.82 6.06 7.17
C GLN A 94 -4.21 5.64 7.66
N GLY A 95 -4.54 4.36 7.56
CA GLY A 95 -5.81 3.80 8.03
C GLY A 95 -6.07 4.07 9.51
N ARG A 96 -5.09 3.79 10.38
CA ARG A 96 -5.20 4.11 11.83
C ARG A 96 -5.42 5.59 12.07
N SER A 97 -4.60 6.44 11.41
CA SER A 97 -4.72 7.89 11.58
C SER A 97 -6.10 8.40 11.18
N MET A 98 -6.67 7.89 10.09
CA MET A 98 -8.04 8.27 9.68
C MET A 98 -9.10 7.87 10.71
N ALA A 99 -8.95 6.72 11.38
CA ALA A 99 -9.82 6.33 12.47
C ALA A 99 -9.65 7.26 13.69
N GLU A 100 -8.42 7.58 14.08
CA GLU A 100 -8.09 8.53 15.15
C GLU A 100 -8.66 9.94 14.90
N PHE A 101 -8.71 10.38 13.65
CA PHE A 101 -9.30 11.66 13.24
C PHE A 101 -10.78 11.57 12.86
N HIS A 102 -11.46 10.48 13.20
CA HIS A 102 -12.90 10.28 13.01
C HIS A 102 -13.41 10.44 11.57
N TYR A 103 -12.59 10.08 10.59
CA TYR A 103 -13.05 9.98 9.20
C TYR A 103 -14.16 8.94 9.11
N SER A 104 -15.15 9.16 8.24
CA SER A 104 -16.08 8.09 7.88
C SER A 104 -15.36 6.98 7.11
N PRO A 105 -15.89 5.75 7.08
CA PRO A 105 -15.32 4.67 6.28
C PRO A 105 -15.17 5.04 4.80
N GLU A 106 -16.13 5.77 4.23
CA GLU A 106 -16.10 6.21 2.84
C GLU A 106 -14.99 7.25 2.60
N GLN A 107 -14.84 8.22 3.50
CA GLN A 107 -13.76 9.20 3.42
C GLN A 107 -12.39 8.53 3.51
N ALA A 108 -12.26 7.52 4.38
CA ALA A 108 -11.04 6.76 4.50
C ALA A 108 -10.73 5.97 3.23
N HIS A 109 -11.74 5.31 2.64
CA HIS A 109 -11.61 4.60 1.36
C HIS A 109 -11.13 5.52 0.24
N GLU A 110 -11.80 6.66 0.04
CA GLU A 110 -11.48 7.61 -1.03
C GLU A 110 -10.04 8.13 -0.90
N PHE A 111 -9.62 8.46 0.32
CA PHE A 111 -8.26 8.90 0.59
C PHE A 111 -7.24 7.79 0.30
N LEU A 112 -7.44 6.59 0.84
CA LEU A 112 -6.53 5.45 0.63
C LEU A 112 -6.43 5.07 -0.85
N PHE A 113 -7.56 5.12 -1.57
CA PHE A 113 -7.59 4.86 -3.00
C PHE A 113 -6.78 5.91 -3.77
N ALA A 114 -6.99 7.20 -3.48
CA ALA A 114 -6.23 8.28 -4.11
C ALA A 114 -4.72 8.16 -3.85
N GLN A 115 -4.31 7.87 -2.61
CA GLN A 115 -2.91 7.67 -2.24
C GLN A 115 -2.30 6.43 -2.92
N GLY A 116 -3.02 5.31 -2.93
CA GLY A 116 -2.58 4.09 -3.59
C GLY A 116 -2.43 4.30 -5.10
N TRP A 117 -3.40 4.95 -5.74
CA TRP A 117 -3.36 5.21 -7.18
C TRP A 117 -2.21 6.15 -7.56
N ASP A 118 -2.02 7.24 -6.82
CA ASP A 118 -0.89 8.17 -7.03
C ASP A 118 0.48 7.47 -6.87
N LYS A 119 0.59 6.55 -5.91
CA LYS A 119 1.85 5.83 -5.68
C LYS A 119 2.14 4.79 -6.75
N TYR A 120 1.17 3.95 -7.10
CA TYR A 120 1.44 2.74 -7.90
C TYR A 120 1.02 2.86 -9.36
N HIS A 121 0.02 3.67 -9.67
CA HIS A 121 -0.63 3.71 -10.99
C HIS A 121 -1.03 2.31 -11.51
N ASP A 122 -1.29 1.39 -10.58
CA ASP A 122 -1.58 -0.01 -10.84
C ASP A 122 -2.77 -0.46 -9.99
N ARG A 123 -3.71 -1.18 -10.61
CA ARG A 123 -4.95 -1.59 -9.94
C ARG A 123 -4.73 -2.61 -8.84
N PHE A 124 -3.80 -3.56 -9.03
CA PHE A 124 -3.57 -4.62 -8.05
C PHE A 124 -2.93 -4.04 -6.78
N PHE A 125 -1.83 -3.30 -6.92
CA PHE A 125 -1.15 -2.69 -5.78
C PHE A 125 -1.96 -1.62 -5.09
N THR A 126 -2.75 -0.83 -5.83
CA THR A 126 -3.71 0.10 -5.22
C THR A 126 -4.71 -0.65 -4.36
N ARG A 127 -5.26 -1.77 -4.83
CA ARG A 127 -6.19 -2.58 -4.03
C ARG A 127 -5.53 -3.19 -2.79
N CYS A 128 -4.30 -3.70 -2.90
CA CYS A 128 -3.55 -4.20 -1.74
C CYS A 128 -3.32 -3.09 -0.70
N TYR A 129 -2.96 -1.89 -1.16
CA TYR A 129 -2.77 -0.72 -0.31
C TYR A 129 -4.05 -0.34 0.43
N VAL A 130 -5.17 -0.20 -0.31
CA VAL A 130 -6.47 0.11 0.28
C VAL A 130 -6.87 -0.93 1.31
N GLN A 131 -6.75 -2.22 0.99
CA GLN A 131 -7.10 -3.31 1.90
C GLN A 131 -6.33 -3.23 3.23
N GLU A 132 -5.01 -3.03 3.18
CA GLU A 132 -4.19 -2.89 4.40
C GLU A 132 -4.55 -1.67 5.23
N GLY A 133 -4.91 -0.56 4.58
CA GLY A 133 -5.35 0.66 5.24
C GLY A 133 -6.73 0.49 5.89
N GLU A 134 -7.71 -0.04 5.16
CA GLU A 134 -9.06 -0.27 5.66
C GLU A 134 -9.09 -1.28 6.81
N ASP A 135 -8.32 -2.37 6.71
CA ASP A 135 -8.22 -3.35 7.79
C ASP A 135 -7.67 -2.71 9.07
N ALA A 136 -6.69 -1.81 8.94
CA ALA A 136 -6.12 -1.09 10.07
C ALA A 136 -7.11 -0.05 10.64
N TYR A 137 -7.81 0.69 9.79
CA TYR A 137 -8.88 1.62 10.18
C TYR A 137 -9.96 0.89 10.99
N GLN A 138 -10.47 -0.24 10.48
CA GLN A 138 -11.55 -1.00 11.14
C GLN A 138 -11.12 -1.58 12.49
N LYS A 139 -9.86 -2.01 12.62
CA LYS A 139 -9.30 -2.46 13.90
C LYS A 139 -9.24 -1.32 14.92
N GLU A 140 -8.82 -0.14 14.48
CA GLU A 140 -8.68 1.04 15.31
C GLU A 140 -10.05 1.57 15.80
N VAL A 141 -11.03 1.70 14.90
CA VAL A 141 -12.41 2.07 15.26
C VAL A 141 -12.98 1.11 16.31
N LYS A 142 -12.80 -0.21 16.13
CA LYS A 142 -13.24 -1.22 17.12
C LYS A 142 -12.51 -1.11 18.45
N ALA A 143 -11.23 -0.72 18.45
CA ALA A 143 -10.46 -0.53 19.68
C ALA A 143 -10.97 0.69 20.47
N GLN A 144 -11.29 1.79 19.79
CA GLN A 144 -11.85 3.01 20.40
C GLN A 144 -13.27 2.82 20.94
N GLN A 145 -14.06 1.93 20.33
CA GLN A 145 -15.43 1.62 20.76
C GLN A 145 -15.49 0.67 21.96
N LYS A 146 -14.42 -0.07 22.28
CA LYS A 146 -14.41 -0.91 23.48
C LYS A 146 -14.40 0.00 24.73
N PRO A 147 -15.43 -0.04 25.57
CA PRO A 147 -15.42 0.72 26.82
C PRO A 147 -14.26 0.25 27.68
N VAL A 148 -13.58 1.18 28.33
CA VAL A 148 -12.74 0.88 29.48
C VAL A 148 -13.70 0.43 30.60
N ASP A 149 -13.97 -0.87 30.68
CA ASP A 149 -14.58 -1.50 31.87
C ASP A 149 -13.56 -1.46 33.02
N GLN A 150 -13.22 -0.27 33.50
CA GLN A 150 -12.51 -0.01 34.75
C GLN A 150 -12.94 1.34 35.34
N SER A 151 -14.20 1.46 35.75
CA SER A 151 -14.53 2.13 37.01
C SER A 151 -16.00 1.88 37.40
N SER A 152 -16.21 0.88 38.23
CA SER A 152 -17.29 0.88 39.23
C SER A 152 -16.68 0.22 40.47
N SER A 153 -16.02 1.01 41.32
CA SER A 153 -16.59 1.76 42.44
C SER A 153 -16.81 0.87 43.67
N SER A 154 -16.03 1.20 44.71
CA SER A 154 -16.23 0.95 46.15
C SER A 154 -15.95 -0.44 46.71
#